data_AF-A0AAB0AAY8-F1
#
_entry.id   AF-A0AAB0AAY8-F1
#
_cell.length_a   1.000
_cell.length_b   1.000
_cell.length_c   1.000
_cell.angle_alpha   90.00
_cell.angle_beta   90.00
_cell.angle_gamma   90.00
#
_symmetry.space_group_name_H-M   'P 1'
#
loop_
_entity.id
_entity.type
_entity.pdbx_description
1 polymer ?
#
loop_
_entity_poly.entity_id
_entity_poly.type
_entity_poly.pdbx_seq_one_letter_code
_entity_poly.pdbx_strand_id
1 'polypeptide(L)'
;MKCCGVNGPEDWQPIFKNDTVPKSCCHELPIGVSKCTRKYADPEGCFPKLSAFLGSKSLLMAGIGIGLAAVQLVAVLLACCLYGSFRRQYETV
;
A
#
# COMPACT_ATOMS: atom_id res chain seq x y z
N MET A 1 -2.05 -9.61 0.57
CA MET A 1 -3.21 -9.67 1.47
C MET A 1 -4.12 -10.78 0.97
N LYS A 2 -4.55 -11.67 1.85
CA LYS A 2 -5.53 -12.72 1.55
C LYS A 2 -6.94 -12.11 1.63
N CYS A 3 -7.59 -11.84 0.50
CA CYS A 3 -8.90 -11.19 0.40
C CYS A 3 -9.54 -11.51 -0.95
N CYS A 4 -10.86 -11.34 -1.07
CA CYS A 4 -11.58 -11.51 -2.33
C CYS A 4 -12.66 -10.44 -2.53
N GLY A 5 -12.68 -9.84 -3.72
CA GLY A 5 -13.64 -8.76 -4.05
C GLY A 5 -13.34 -7.46 -3.32
N VAL A 6 -14.19 -6.46 -3.54
CA VAL A 6 -14.09 -5.15 -2.87
C VAL A 6 -14.55 -5.28 -1.42
N ASN A 7 -15.78 -5.75 -1.22
CA ASN A 7 -16.39 -5.98 0.08
C ASN A 7 -16.47 -7.46 0.43
N GLY A 8 -16.46 -8.35 -0.56
CA GLY A 8 -16.45 -9.79 -0.37
C GLY A 8 -16.50 -10.57 -1.68
N PRO A 9 -16.41 -11.91 -1.63
CA PRO A 9 -16.46 -12.76 -2.82
C PRO A 9 -17.77 -12.66 -3.62
N GLU A 10 -18.84 -12.13 -3.04
CA GLU A 10 -20.16 -11.87 -3.64
C GLU A 10 -20.10 -10.83 -4.75
N ASP A 11 -19.11 -9.93 -4.73
CA ASP A 11 -18.92 -8.91 -5.76
C ASP A 11 -18.72 -9.49 -7.16
N TRP A 12 -18.32 -10.76 -7.23
CA TRP A 12 -18.11 -11.49 -8.49
C TRP A 12 -19.38 -12.13 -9.07
N GLN A 13 -20.44 -12.30 -8.26
CA GLN A 13 -21.70 -12.89 -8.69
C GLN A 13 -22.34 -12.20 -9.90
N PRO A 14 -22.46 -10.85 -9.98
CA PRO A 14 -23.04 -10.19 -11.15
C PRO A 14 -22.22 -10.38 -12.44
N ILE A 15 -20.92 -10.67 -12.32
CA ILE A 15 -19.99 -10.77 -13.45
C ILE A 15 -19.99 -12.20 -14.01
N PHE A 16 -19.75 -13.20 -13.15
CA PHE A 16 -19.65 -14.60 -13.57
C PHE A 16 -21.01 -15.33 -13.61
N LYS A 17 -22.05 -14.75 -13.00
CA LYS A 17 -23.41 -15.31 -12.94
C LYS A 17 -23.47 -16.75 -12.41
N ASN A 18 -22.50 -17.13 -11.59
CA ASN A 18 -22.38 -18.44 -10.95
C ASN A 18 -21.59 -18.30 -9.64
N ASP A 19 -21.24 -19.43 -9.01
CA ASP A 19 -20.50 -19.45 -7.74
C ASP A 19 -18.97 -19.34 -7.90
N THR A 20 -18.46 -19.16 -9.12
CA THR A 20 -17.03 -19.06 -9.38
C THR A 20 -16.52 -17.64 -9.12
N VAL A 21 -15.28 -17.58 -8.64
CA VAL A 21 -14.56 -16.32 -8.43
C VAL A 21 -13.19 -16.42 -9.12
N PRO A 22 -12.47 -15.30 -9.31
CA PRO A 22 -11.12 -15.34 -9.86
C PRO A 22 -10.19 -16.25 -9.06
N LYS A 23 -9.27 -16.93 -9.74
CA LYS A 23 -8.30 -17.84 -9.10
C LYS A 23 -7.50 -17.18 -7.99
N SER A 24 -7.22 -15.88 -8.09
CA SER A 24 -6.50 -15.11 -7.07
C SER A 24 -7.23 -15.03 -5.72
N CYS A 25 -8.54 -15.31 -5.68
CA CYS A 25 -9.31 -15.36 -4.44
C CYS A 25 -9.11 -16.67 -3.64
N CYS A 26 -8.58 -17.73 -4.27
CA CYS A 26 -8.29 -18.99 -3.59
C CYS A 26 -6.78 -19.20 -3.55
N HIS A 27 -6.17 -19.08 -2.36
CA HIS A 27 -4.75 -19.36 -2.18
C HIS A 27 -4.45 -20.86 -2.13
N GLU A 28 -5.35 -21.65 -1.55
CA GLU A 28 -5.21 -23.09 -1.42
C GLU A 28 -6.52 -23.75 -1.88
N LEU A 29 -6.40 -24.72 -2.79
CA LEU A 29 -7.52 -25.55 -3.21
C LEU A 29 -7.29 -27.01 -2.79
N PRO A 30 -8.33 -27.73 -2.35
CA PRO A 30 -8.23 -29.16 -2.08
C PRO A 30 -7.85 -29.94 -3.34
N ILE A 31 -7.19 -31.08 -3.14
CA ILE A 31 -6.84 -32.01 -4.23
C ILE A 31 -8.12 -32.44 -4.96
N GLY A 32 -8.12 -32.33 -6.29
CA GLY A 32 -9.27 -32.67 -7.13
C GLY A 32 -10.25 -31.51 -7.38
N VAL A 33 -10.05 -30.34 -6.76
CA VAL A 33 -10.84 -29.13 -7.04
C VAL A 33 -10.11 -28.26 -8.07
N SER A 34 -10.70 -28.10 -9.25
CA SER A 34 -10.12 -27.30 -10.34
C SER A 34 -10.67 -25.87 -10.43
N LYS A 35 -11.81 -25.61 -9.80
CA LYS A 35 -12.51 -24.31 -9.84
C LYS A 35 -12.46 -23.63 -8.48
N CYS A 36 -12.01 -22.39 -8.48
CA CYS A 36 -12.13 -21.50 -7.34
C CYS A 36 -13.58 -21.01 -7.27
N THR A 37 -14.26 -21.36 -6.19
CA THR A 37 -15.64 -20.93 -5.90
C THR A 37 -15.66 -20.12 -4.62
N ARG A 38 -16.76 -19.41 -4.37
CA ARG A 38 -16.93 -18.59 -3.15
C ARG A 38 -16.67 -19.39 -1.87
N LYS A 39 -16.97 -20.69 -1.86
CA LYS A 39 -16.68 -21.61 -0.75
C LYS A 39 -15.19 -21.68 -0.36
N TYR A 40 -14.28 -21.58 -1.33
CA TYR A 40 -12.83 -21.70 -1.11
C TYR A 40 -12.13 -20.34 -1.18
N ALA A 41 -12.89 -19.27 -1.41
CA ALA A 41 -12.37 -17.92 -1.50
C ALA A 41 -12.08 -17.36 -0.11
N ASP A 42 -11.15 -16.41 -0.04
CA ASP A 42 -11.00 -15.58 1.16
C ASP A 42 -12.33 -14.83 1.44
N PRO A 43 -12.90 -14.94 2.65
CA PRO A 43 -14.22 -14.36 2.96
C PRO A 43 -14.17 -12.84 3.17
N GLU A 44 -12.99 -12.28 3.43
CA GLU A 44 -12.82 -10.84 3.64
C GLU A 44 -12.67 -10.08 2.32
N GLY A 45 -13.40 -8.97 2.19
CA GLY A 45 -13.20 -8.00 1.12
C GLY A 45 -11.83 -7.31 1.18
N CYS A 46 -11.29 -6.96 0.02
CA CYS A 46 -9.99 -6.30 -0.06
C CYS A 46 -10.03 -4.85 0.44
N PHE A 47 -11.13 -4.13 0.26
CA PHE A 47 -11.27 -2.75 0.75
C PHE A 47 -11.27 -2.64 2.28
N PRO A 48 -12.13 -3.35 3.04
CA PRO A 48 -12.11 -3.27 4.49
C PRO A 48 -10.79 -3.77 5.09
N LYS A 49 -10.17 -4.79 4.48
CA LYS A 49 -8.86 -5.28 4.92
C LYS A 49 -7.75 -4.26 4.70
N LEU A 50 -7.74 -3.61 3.53
CA LEU A 50 -6.78 -2.57 3.21
C LEU A 50 -6.97 -1.34 4.11
N SER A 51 -8.20 -0.89 4.32
CA SER A 51 -8.49 0.27 5.15
C SER A 51 -8.12 0.02 6.62
N ALA A 52 -8.39 -1.19 7.14
CA ALA A 52 -7.95 -1.60 8.47
C ALA A 52 -6.42 -1.62 8.58
N PHE A 53 -5.72 -2.16 7.57
CA PHE A 53 -4.26 -2.18 7.54
C PHE A 53 -3.68 -0.76 7.52
N LEU A 54 -4.14 0.09 6.62
CA LEU A 54 -3.71 1.50 6.53
C LEU A 54 -4.04 2.27 7.80
N GLY A 55 -5.24 2.08 8.36
CA GLY A 55 -5.64 2.70 9.62
C GLY A 55 -4.76 2.29 10.80
N SER A 56 -4.46 0.99 10.92
CA SER A 56 -3.63 0.44 12.01
C SER A 56 -2.17 0.92 11.97
N LYS A 57 -1.68 1.36 10.81
CA LYS A 57 -0.30 1.83 10.58
C LYS A 57 -0.21 3.31 10.27
N SER A 58 -1.31 4.04 10.38
CA SER A 58 -1.40 5.47 10.05
C SER A 58 -0.39 6.32 10.82
N LEU A 59 -0.21 6.05 12.12
CA LEU A 59 0.78 6.75 12.96
C LEU A 59 2.22 6.54 12.47
N LEU A 60 2.56 5.32 12.03
CA LEU A 60 3.89 5.03 11.48
C LEU A 60 4.13 5.78 10.17
N MET A 61 3.14 5.78 9.27
CA MET A 61 3.22 6.52 8.00
C MET A 61 3.36 8.03 8.24
N ALA A 62 2.62 8.59 9.21
CA ALA A 62 2.75 9.98 9.61
C ALA A 62 4.17 10.29 10.14
N GLY A 63 4.73 9.41 10.99
CA GLY A 63 6.10 9.54 11.49
C GLY A 63 7.16 9.55 10.39
N ILE A 64 7.04 8.65 9.40
CA ILE A 64 7.93 8.62 8.22
C ILE A 64 7.84 9.95 7.45
N GLY A 65 6.62 10.45 7.21
CA GLY A 65 6.41 11.72 6.52
C GLY A 65 7.07 12.91 7.22
N ILE A 66 6.90 13.02 8.55
CA ILE A 66 7.53 14.06 9.36
C ILE A 66 9.05 13.93 9.35
N GLY A 67 9.57 12.71 9.46
CA GLY A 67 11.02 12.44 9.41
C GLY A 67 11.63 12.87 8.08
N LEU A 68 11.00 12.51 6.96
CA LEU A 68 11.45 12.94 5.62
C LEU A 68 11.41 14.46 5.46
N ALA A 69 10.35 15.11 5.95
CA ALA A 69 10.26 16.57 5.93
C ALA A 69 11.38 17.24 6.73
N ALA A 70 11.69 16.73 7.93
CA ALA A 70 12.77 17.26 8.77
C ALA A 70 14.15 17.10 8.10
N VAL A 71 14.44 15.92 7.54
CA VAL A 71 15.69 15.67 6.80
C VAL A 71 15.81 16.61 5.60
N GLN A 72 14.71 16.81 4.86
CA GLN A 72 14.69 17.71 3.71
C GLN A 72 14.98 19.16 4.11
N LEU A 73 14.42 19.65 5.22
CA LEU A 73 14.70 20.99 5.72
C LEU A 73 16.18 21.17 6.08
N VAL A 74 16.77 20.19 6.77
CA VAL A 74 18.21 20.22 7.09
C VAL A 74 19.05 20.23 5.82
N ALA A 75 18.71 19.42 4.81
CA ALA A 75 19.41 19.38 3.55
C ALA A 75 19.40 20.74 2.82
N VAL A 76 18.24 21.43 2.79
CA VAL A 76 18.11 22.77 2.21
C VAL A 76 18.97 23.78 2.96
N LEU A 77 18.91 23.78 4.30
CA LEU A 77 19.73 24.69 5.12
C LEU A 77 21.22 24.50 4.84
N LEU A 78 21.69 23.25 4.82
CA LEU A 78 23.09 22.94 4.51
C LEU A 78 23.49 23.36 3.09
N ALA A 79 22.62 23.14 2.09
CA ALA A 79 22.87 23.59 0.73
C ALA A 79 22.99 25.12 0.63
N CYS A 80 22.13 25.87 1.33
CA CYS A 80 22.20 27.32 1.40
C CYS A 80 23.49 27.81 2.09
N CYS A 81 23.87 27.19 3.21
CA CYS A 81 25.11 27.50 3.92
C CYS A 81 26.34 27.24 3.04
N LEU A 82 26.36 26.09 2.36
CA LEU A 82 27.44 25.70 1.45
C LEU A 82 27.57 26.69 0.28
N TYR A 83 26.46 27.04 -0.37
CA TYR A 83 26.44 28.04 -1.44
C TYR A 83 26.96 29.41 -0.97
N GLY A 84 26.53 29.86 0.21
CA GLY A 84 27.01 31.11 0.80
C GLY A 84 28.52 31.10 1.08
N SER A 85 29.05 29.98 1.55
CA SER A 85 30.49 29.82 1.78
C SER A 85 31.30 29.87 0.47
N PHE A 86 30.85 29.19 -0.57
CA PHE A 86 31.48 29.26 -1.89
C PHE A 86 31.47 30.68 -2.46
N ARG A 87 30.37 31.41 -2.32
CA ARG A 87 30.28 32.77 -2.87
C ARG A 87 31.29 33.73 -2.20
N ARG A 88 31.44 33.65 -0.88
CA ARG A 88 32.38 34.51 -0.15
C ARG A 88 33.84 34.28 -0.56
N GLN A 89 34.21 33.05 -0.92
CA GLN A 89 35.56 32.72 -1.40
C GLN A 89 35.87 33.32 -2.78
N TYR A 90 34.88 33.42 -3.68
CA TYR A 90 35.10 34.05 -4.99
C TYR A 90 35.20 35.58 -4.89
N GLU A 91 34.52 36.22 -3.93
CA GLU A 91 34.56 37.68 -3.76
C GLU A 91 35.87 38.19 -3.12
N THR A 92 36.74 37.30 -2.65
CA THR A 92 38.04 37.65 -2.03
C THR A 92 39.24 37.54 -2.98
N VAL A 93 39.02 37.32 -4.27
CA VAL A 93 40.03 37.31 -5.35
C VAL A 93 39.79 38.41 -6.38
#